data_AF-A0A267G8P6-F1
#
_entry.id   AF-A0A267G8P6-F1
#
_cell.length_a   1.000
_cell.length_b   1.000
_cell.length_c   1.000
_cell.angle_alpha   90.00
_cell.angle_beta   90.00
_cell.angle_gamma   90.00
#
_symmetry.space_group_name_H-M   'P 1'
#
loop_
_entity.id
_entity.type
_entity.pdbx_description
1 polymer ?
#
loop_
_entity_poly.entity_id
_entity_poly.type
_entity_poly.pdbx_seq_one_letter_code
_entity_poly.pdbx_strand_id
1 'polypeptide(L)'
;CWVDIFPCLAGTLPQPTDVRPREPKKYELRVIVWNTKDVVLEETSITGEQMSDIYVRGWLAGLDEKQETDVHYRSLDGVGNFNWRFKF
;
A
#
# COMPACT_ATOMS: atom_id res chain seq x y z
N CYS A 1 34.79 10.61 7.52
CA CYS A 1 35.30 9.77 8.63
C CYS A 1 34.68 10.29 9.92
N TRP A 2 34.44 9.41 10.90
CA TRP A 2 34.04 9.82 12.24
C TRP A 2 35.22 9.54 13.18
N VAL A 3 35.47 10.45 14.14
CA VAL A 3 36.53 10.33 15.13
C VAL A 3 35.94 10.71 16.48
N ASP A 4 35.97 9.79 17.43
CA ASP A 4 35.65 10.08 18.82
C ASP A 4 36.93 10.47 19.58
N ILE A 5 36.86 11.55 20.38
CA ILE A 5 37.96 12.03 21.22
C ILE A 5 37.54 11.88 22.68
N PHE A 6 38.31 11.12 23.44
CA PHE A 6 38.06 10.87 24.86
C PHE A 6 39.15 11.49 25.74
N PRO A 7 38.81 11.95 26.97
CA PRO A 7 39.81 12.38 27.95
C PRO A 7 40.79 11.25 28.29
N CYS A 8 42.06 11.57 28.53
CA CYS A 8 43.08 10.56 28.87
C CYS A 8 42.80 9.79 30.16
N LEU A 9 42.00 10.36 31.06
CA LEU A 9 41.56 9.74 32.32
C LEU A 9 40.14 9.19 32.26
N ALA A 10 39.53 9.12 31.06
CA ALA A 10 38.30 8.37 30.89
C ALA A 10 38.63 6.90 31.20
N GLY A 11 37.88 6.30 32.13
CA GLY A 11 38.08 4.91 32.56
C GLY A 11 37.87 3.92 31.42
N THR A 12 36.78 3.16 31.46
CA THR A 12 36.49 2.24 30.35
C THR A 12 35.85 3.01 29.19
N LEU A 13 36.44 2.91 28.00
CA LEU A 13 35.86 3.50 26.79
C LEU A 13 34.51 2.81 26.46
N PRO A 14 33.54 3.55 25.89
CA PRO A 14 32.29 2.96 25.42
C PRO A 14 32.57 1.96 24.29
N GLN A 15 31.64 1.03 24.08
CA GLN A 15 31.75 0.13 22.94
C GLN A 15 31.75 0.91 21.61
N PRO A 16 32.53 0.46 20.61
CA PRO A 16 32.52 1.08 19.29
C PRO A 16 31.09 1.15 18.72
N THR A 17 30.71 2.31 18.20
CA THR A 17 29.44 2.46 17.50
C THR A 17 29.50 1.70 16.18
N ASP A 18 28.49 0.90 15.88
CA ASP A 18 28.37 0.27 14.56
C ASP A 18 28.02 1.33 13.51
N VAL A 19 29.01 1.67 12.69
CA VAL A 19 28.91 2.65 11.61
C VAL A 19 28.73 2.00 10.23
N ARG A 20 28.47 0.68 10.18
CA ARG A 20 28.17 0.02 8.91
C ARG A 20 26.91 0.62 8.28
N PRO A 21 26.84 0.72 6.94
CA PRO A 21 25.62 1.11 6.27
C PRO A 21 24.45 0.22 6.73
N ARG A 22 23.25 0.81 6.85
CA ARG A 22 22.05 0.01 7.12
C ARG A 22 21.87 -1.01 6.01
N GLU A 23 21.75 -2.27 6.38
CA GLU A 23 21.39 -3.31 5.44
C GLU A 23 19.96 -3.07 4.94
N PRO A 24 19.73 -3.13 3.61
CA PRO A 24 18.40 -2.97 3.05
C PRO A 24 17.50 -4.09 3.56
N LYS A 25 16.47 -3.72 4.31
CA LYS A 25 15.44 -4.64 4.76
C LYS A 25 14.41 -4.81 3.64
N LYS A 26 14.04 -6.05 3.37
CA LYS A 26 12.90 -6.35 2.48
C LYS A 26 11.63 -6.01 3.24
N TYR A 27 10.80 -5.18 2.62
CA TYR A 27 9.47 -4.83 3.10
C TYR A 27 8.46 -5.18 2.00
N GLU A 28 7.23 -5.49 2.40
CA GLU A 28 6.10 -5.71 1.49
C GLU A 28 5.04 -4.65 1.84
N LEU A 29 4.57 -3.92 0.83
CA LEU A 29 3.45 -2.99 1.00
C LEU A 29 2.15 -3.74 0.75
N ARG A 30 1.23 -3.67 1.71
CA ARG A 30 -0.11 -4.25 1.58
C ARG A 30 -1.14 -3.15 1.56
N VAL A 31 -2.00 -3.16 0.54
CA VAL A 31 -3.18 -2.28 0.46
C VAL A 31 -4.41 -3.15 0.46
N ILE A 32 -5.33 -2.89 1.40
CA ILE A 32 -6.56 -3.67 1.55
C ILE A 32 -7.73 -2.82 1.08
N VAL A 33 -8.44 -3.31 0.05
CA VAL A 33 -9.68 -2.72 -0.46
C VAL A 33 -10.84 -3.47 0.16
N TRP A 34 -11.45 -2.89 1.19
CA TRP A 34 -12.62 -3.48 1.85
C TRP A 34 -13.86 -3.31 0.99
N ASN A 35 -14.23 -2.06 0.72
CA ASN A 35 -15.39 -1.70 -0.06
C ASN A 35 -15.23 -0.30 -0.69
N THR A 36 -16.20 0.04 -1.52
CA THR A 36 -16.45 1.38 -2.05
C THR A 36 -17.83 1.84 -1.61
N LYS A 37 -18.06 3.15 -1.65
CA LYS A 37 -19.35 3.77 -1.36
C LYS A 37 -19.47 5.04 -2.21
N ASP A 38 -20.70 5.40 -2.57
CA ASP A 38 -21.03 6.64 -3.28
C ASP A 38 -20.32 6.72 -4.65
N VAL A 39 -20.10 5.56 -5.29
CA VAL A 39 -19.60 5.48 -6.68
C VAL A 39 -20.68 5.99 -7.63
N VAL A 40 -20.28 6.82 -8.59
CA VAL A 40 -21.18 7.39 -9.61
C VAL A 40 -21.75 6.27 -10.47
N LEU A 41 -23.07 6.26 -10.64
CA LEU A 41 -23.78 5.29 -11.47
C LEU A 41 -23.80 5.79 -12.92
N GLU A 42 -22.93 5.24 -13.76
CA GLU A 42 -22.76 5.68 -15.15
C GLU A 42 -23.61 4.88 -16.17
N GLU A 43 -24.20 3.76 -15.76
CA GLU A 43 -24.96 2.88 -16.64
C GLU A 43 -26.46 2.89 -16.32
N THR A 44 -27.28 2.54 -17.32
CA THR A 44 -28.72 2.31 -17.15
C THR A 44 -29.03 0.87 -17.53
N SER A 45 -29.63 0.13 -16.60
CA SER A 45 -30.00 -1.27 -16.79
C SER A 45 -31.14 -1.42 -17.80
N ILE A 46 -31.38 -2.66 -18.25
CA ILE A 46 -32.52 -2.98 -19.13
C ILE A 46 -33.89 -2.65 -18.50
N THR A 47 -33.97 -2.54 -17.17
CA THR A 47 -35.17 -2.15 -16.42
C THR A 47 -35.29 -0.64 -16.21
N GLY A 48 -34.30 0.14 -16.67
CA GLY A 48 -34.25 1.59 -16.54
C GLY A 48 -33.61 2.09 -15.24
N GLU A 49 -33.04 1.21 -14.43
CA GLU A 49 -32.39 1.56 -13.16
C GLU A 49 -30.95 1.99 -13.39
N GLN A 50 -30.48 3.03 -12.68
CA GLN A 50 -29.08 3.41 -12.72
C GLN A 50 -28.21 2.38 -12.00
N MET A 51 -27.06 2.04 -12.58
CA MET A 51 -26.14 1.05 -12.02
C MET A 51 -24.69 1.28 -12.45
N SER A 52 -23.75 0.54 -11.85
CA SER A 52 -22.37 0.42 -12.34
C SER A 52 -21.73 -0.91 -11.95
N ASP A 53 -20.84 -1.39 -12.81
CA ASP A 53 -19.92 -2.47 -12.49
C ASP A 53 -18.63 -1.87 -11.91
N ILE A 54 -18.24 -2.30 -10.70
CA ILE A 54 -17.17 -1.66 -9.94
C ILE A 54 -15.98 -2.62 -9.82
N TYR A 55 -14.79 -2.13 -10.12
CA TYR A 55 -13.52 -2.79 -9.80
C TYR A 55 -12.46 -1.74 -9.44
N VAL A 56 -11.43 -2.16 -8.70
CA VAL A 56 -10.32 -1.28 -8.32
C VAL A 56 -9.04 -1.80 -8.93
N ARG A 57 -8.27 -0.92 -9.59
CA ARG A 57 -6.93 -1.21 -10.11
C ARG A 57 -5.89 -0.40 -9.34
N GLY A 58 -4.83 -1.07 -8.88
CA GLY A 58 -3.71 -0.49 -8.16
C GLY A 58 -2.37 -0.77 -8.83
N TRP A 59 -1.44 0.18 -8.74
CA TRP A 59 -0.05 0.02 -9.20
C TRP A 59 0.88 0.82 -8.30
N LEU A 60 2.13 0.37 -8.17
CA LEU A 60 3.17 1.05 -7.40
C LEU A 60 4.24 1.59 -8.35
N ALA A 61 4.56 2.88 -8.23
CA ALA A 61 5.61 3.49 -9.04
C ALA A 61 6.95 2.77 -8.84
N GLY A 62 7.58 2.34 -9.93
CA GLY A 62 8.81 1.54 -9.89
C GLY A 62 8.58 0.02 -9.97
N LEU A 63 7.33 -0.44 -9.98
CA LEU A 63 6.94 -1.80 -10.34
C LEU A 63 6.08 -1.75 -11.61
N ASP A 64 6.38 -2.62 -12.58
CA ASP A 64 5.60 -2.72 -13.82
C ASP A 64 4.26 -3.45 -13.64
N GLU A 65 4.13 -4.20 -12.53
CA GLU A 65 2.95 -5.00 -12.24
C GLU A 65 1.77 -4.13 -11.77
N LYS A 66 0.65 -4.25 -12.49
CA LYS A 66 -0.65 -3.71 -12.10
C LYS A 66 -1.49 -4.85 -11.53
N GLN A 67 -2.18 -4.57 -10.43
CA GLN A 67 -3.09 -5.52 -9.81
C GLN A 67 -4.51 -4.96 -9.87
N GLU A 68 -5.50 -5.83 -9.96
CA GLU A 68 -6.91 -5.46 -9.95
C GLU A 68 -7.73 -6.40 -9.08
N THR A 69 -8.85 -5.91 -8.57
CA THR A 69 -9.85 -6.72 -7.87
C THR A 69 -10.71 -7.50 -8.87
N ASP A 70 -11.49 -8.44 -8.36
CA ASP A 70 -12.67 -8.93 -9.09
C ASP A 70 -13.67 -7.77 -9.35
N VAL A 71 -14.61 -8.00 -10.25
CA VAL A 71 -15.68 -7.04 -10.59
C VAL A 71 -16.90 -7.28 -9.69
N HIS A 72 -17.36 -6.23 -9.03
CA HIS A 72 -18.66 -6.18 -8.38
C HIS A 72 -19.71 -5.71 -9.39
N TYR A 73 -20.49 -6.65 -9.91
CA TYR A 73 -21.46 -6.38 -10.97
C TYR A 73 -22.74 -5.74 -10.43
N ARG A 74 -23.30 -4.79 -11.19
CA ARG A 74 -24.63 -4.20 -11.01
C ARG A 74 -24.86 -3.57 -9.65
N SER A 75 -23.93 -2.75 -9.18
CA SER A 75 -24.15 -1.90 -8.01
C SER A 75 -25.24 -0.86 -8.32
N LEU A 76 -26.30 -0.83 -7.52
CA LEU A 76 -27.45 0.09 -7.68
C LEU A 76 -27.34 1.33 -6.77
N ASP A 77 -26.44 1.29 -5.80
CA ASP A 77 -26.26 2.30 -4.75
C ASP A 77 -24.83 2.84 -4.68
N GLY A 78 -23.97 2.40 -5.61
CA GLY A 78 -22.56 2.78 -5.66
C GLY A 78 -21.71 2.10 -4.59
N VAL A 79 -22.22 1.03 -3.96
CA VAL A 79 -21.46 0.17 -3.03
C VAL A 79 -20.91 -1.05 -3.77
N GLY A 80 -19.62 -1.34 -3.58
CA GLY A 80 -18.99 -2.59 -4.03
C GLY A 80 -18.11 -3.16 -2.91
N ASN A 81 -18.27 -4.45 -2.60
CA ASN A 81 -17.52 -5.13 -1.54
C ASN A 81 -16.50 -6.10 -2.14
N PHE A 82 -15.24 -6.00 -1.71
CA PHE A 82 -14.13 -6.74 -2.32
C PHE A 82 -13.36 -7.59 -1.32
N ASN A 83 -13.09 -7.08 -0.12
CA ASN A 83 -12.17 -7.72 0.84
C ASN A 83 -10.86 -8.18 0.15
N TRP A 84 -10.29 -7.29 -0.67
CA TRP A 84 -9.16 -7.60 -1.53
C TRP A 84 -7.86 -7.08 -0.96
N ARG A 85 -6.74 -7.75 -1.23
CA ARG A 85 -5.41 -7.34 -0.74
C ARG A 85 -4.40 -7.31 -1.87
N PHE A 86 -3.99 -6.10 -2.25
CA PHE A 86 -2.81 -5.89 -3.08
C PHE A 86 -1.54 -6.09 -2.26
N LYS A 87 -0.54 -6.73 -2.86
CA LYS A 87 0.79 -6.94 -2.27
C LYS A 87 1.83 -6.46 -3.26
N PHE A 88 2.61 -5.47 -2.87
CA PHE A 88 3.70 -4.89 -3.66
C PHE A 88 5.04 -5.12 -2.96
#